data_AF-A0A846XQH2-F1
#
_entry.id   AF-A0A846XQH2-F1
#
_cell.length_a   1.000
_cell.length_b   1.000
_cell.length_c   1.000
_cell.angle_alpha   90.00
_cell.angle_beta   90.00
_cell.angle_gamma   90.00
#
_symmetry.space_group_name_H-M   'P 1'
#
loop_
_entity.id
_entity.type
_entity.pdbx_description
1 polymer ?
#
loop_
_entity_poly.entity_id
_entity_poly.type
_entity_poly.pdbx_seq_one_letter_code
_entity_poly.pdbx_strand_id
1 'polypeptide(L)'
;MPTDEEFVDLEQLLEIEDGPRLIATHYIASDEAIEMVRAAQLLGLGVRLQNRVRPDEPDEDGDETVVEEWVLDLYESPPEAAEDEE
;
A
#
# COMPACT_ATOMS: atom_id res chain seq x y z
N MET A 1 16.60 44.87 -9.11
CA MET A 1 15.39 44.16 -8.68
C MET A 1 14.99 43.25 -9.84
N PRO A 2 15.34 41.96 -9.81
CA PRO A 2 14.67 40.95 -10.62
C PRO A 2 13.96 39.98 -9.67
N THR A 3 12.63 40.02 -9.64
CA THR A 3 11.80 39.12 -8.81
C THR A 3 10.67 38.57 -9.66
N ASP A 4 10.99 37.90 -10.78
CA ASP A 4 9.95 37.44 -11.71
C ASP A 4 10.22 36.06 -12.35
N GLU A 5 11.23 35.28 -11.94
CA GLU A 5 11.56 34.02 -12.64
C GLU A 5 11.64 32.75 -11.78
N GLU A 6 11.29 32.79 -10.48
CA GLU A 6 11.23 31.59 -9.63
C GLU A 6 9.87 31.39 -8.95
N PHE A 7 8.78 31.76 -9.62
CA PHE A 7 7.51 31.05 -9.37
C PHE A 7 7.61 29.69 -10.07
N VAL A 8 8.41 28.80 -9.48
CA VAL A 8 8.31 27.36 -9.73
C VAL A 8 6.84 27.05 -9.55
N ASP A 9 6.23 26.54 -10.63
CA ASP A 9 4.84 26.16 -10.70
C ASP A 9 4.58 25.12 -9.59
N LEU A 10 4.20 25.62 -8.41
CA LEU A 10 4.00 24.81 -7.21
C LEU A 10 2.88 23.82 -7.42
N GLU A 11 1.98 24.09 -8.38
CA GLU A 11 0.93 23.17 -8.84
C GLU A 11 1.51 22.00 -9.63
N GLN A 12 2.59 22.18 -10.42
CA GLN A 12 3.31 21.06 -11.07
C GLN A 12 4.16 20.25 -10.08
N LEU A 13 4.66 20.85 -9.00
CA LEU A 13 5.40 20.11 -7.96
C LEU A 13 4.46 19.38 -6.98
N LEU A 14 3.25 19.91 -6.81
CA LEU A 14 2.13 19.31 -6.10
C LEU A 14 1.18 18.65 -7.13
N GLU A 15 1.70 17.81 -8.02
CA GLU A 15 0.91 16.69 -8.55
C GLU A 15 0.48 15.85 -7.33
N ILE A 16 -0.54 16.33 -6.63
CA ILE A 16 -1.24 15.67 -5.56
C ILE A 16 -1.80 14.45 -6.27
N GLU A 17 -1.22 13.29 -5.99
CA GLU A 17 -1.77 12.01 -6.43
C GLU A 17 -3.28 12.06 -6.14
N ASP A 18 -4.09 12.06 -7.20
CA ASP A 18 -5.55 12.10 -7.10
C ASP A 18 -5.97 10.78 -6.43
N GLY A 19 -6.10 10.82 -5.11
CA GLY A 19 -6.28 9.63 -4.30
C GLY A 19 -5.84 9.82 -2.85
N PRO A 20 -6.23 8.91 -1.96
CA PRO A 20 -5.79 8.98 -0.58
C PRO A 20 -4.30 8.66 -0.47
N ARG A 21 -3.62 9.37 0.42
CA ARG A 21 -2.19 9.21 0.63
C ARG A 21 -1.88 7.86 1.31
N LEU A 22 -0.92 7.13 0.73
CA LEU A 22 -0.34 5.93 1.35
C LEU A 22 0.49 6.35 2.58
N ILE A 23 0.20 5.74 3.73
CA ILE A 23 0.90 5.91 5.00
C ILE A 23 2.00 4.87 5.14
N ALA A 24 1.66 3.59 4.93
CA ALA A 24 2.57 2.47 5.14
C ALA A 24 2.11 1.21 4.40
N THR A 25 3.08 0.36 4.03
CA THR A 25 2.86 -0.99 3.50
C THR A 25 3.39 -2.01 4.49
N HIS A 26 2.56 -2.98 4.86
CA HIS A 26 2.93 -4.08 5.76
C HIS A 26 2.86 -5.42 5.01
N TYR A 27 3.86 -6.27 5.26
CA TYR A 27 3.90 -7.65 4.82
C TYR A 27 3.62 -8.55 6.01
N ILE A 28 2.53 -9.31 5.96
CA ILE A 28 2.01 -10.04 7.11
C ILE A 28 1.56 -11.44 6.74
N ALA A 29 1.53 -12.29 7.77
CA ALA A 29 0.95 -13.62 7.67
C ALA A 29 -0.58 -13.54 7.60
N SER A 30 -1.18 -14.62 7.11
CA SER A 30 -2.62 -14.75 6.91
C SER A 30 -3.44 -14.57 8.20
N ASP A 31 -2.92 -15.00 9.33
CA ASP A 31 -3.59 -14.92 10.63
C ASP A 31 -3.60 -13.49 11.21
N GLU A 32 -2.56 -12.70 10.94
CA GLU A 32 -2.44 -11.30 11.41
C GLU A 32 -3.24 -10.31 10.56
N ALA A 33 -3.55 -10.66 9.31
CA ALA A 33 -4.20 -9.77 8.35
C ALA A 33 -5.57 -9.24 8.83
N ILE A 34 -6.37 -10.11 9.44
CA ILE A 34 -7.71 -9.75 9.92
C ILE A 34 -7.62 -8.72 11.06
N GLU A 35 -6.68 -8.90 11.98
CA GLU A 35 -6.52 -8.03 13.14
C GLU A 35 -6.05 -6.64 12.72
N MET A 36 -5.10 -6.56 11.78
CA MET A 36 -4.61 -5.29 11.26
C MET A 36 -5.68 -4.52 10.47
N VAL A 37 -6.48 -5.21 9.66
CA VAL A 37 -7.61 -4.57 8.96
C VAL A 37 -8.64 -4.01 9.96
N ARG A 38 -8.97 -4.76 11.02
CA ARG A 38 -9.87 -4.28 12.07
C ARG A 38 -9.30 -3.07 12.80
N ALA A 39 -8.01 -3.09 13.13
CA ALA A 39 -7.35 -1.96 13.78
C ALA A 39 -7.40 -0.71 12.89
N ALA A 40 -7.10 -0.83 11.60
CA ALA A 40 -7.19 0.27 10.63
C ALA A 40 -8.62 0.84 10.54
N GLN A 41 -9.64 -0.02 10.51
CA GLN A 41 -11.04 0.40 10.51
C GLN A 41 -11.42 1.20 11.77
N LEU A 42 -10.97 0.75 12.95
CA LEU A 42 -11.21 1.46 14.22
C LEU A 42 -10.55 2.85 14.26
N LEU A 43 -9.42 3.00 13.55
CA LEU A 43 -8.69 4.26 13.43
C LEU A 43 -9.21 5.16 12.30
N GLY A 44 -10.18 4.68 11.49
CA GLY A 44 -10.72 5.43 10.36
C GLY A 44 -9.77 5.53 9.17
N LEU A 45 -8.80 4.61 9.06
CA LEU A 45 -7.84 4.57 7.96
C LEU A 45 -8.40 3.79 6.77
N GLY A 46 -7.95 4.14 5.56
CA GLY A 46 -8.18 3.34 4.37
C GLY A 46 -7.26 2.12 4.32
N VAL A 47 -7.73 1.05 3.68
CA VAL A 47 -6.95 -0.18 3.52
C VAL A 47 -7.06 -0.71 2.09
N ARG A 48 -5.94 -1.20 1.54
CA ARG A 48 -5.93 -2.11 0.39
C ARG A 48 -5.18 -3.36 0.80
N LEU A 49 -5.86 -4.50 0.72
CA LEU A 49 -5.30 -5.80 1.07
C LEU A 49 -5.13 -6.62 -0.21
N GLN A 50 -3.93 -7.12 -0.44
CA GLN A 50 -3.59 -7.98 -1.57
C GLN A 50 -2.91 -9.25 -1.06
N ASN A 51 -3.18 -10.37 -1.71
CA ASN A 51 -2.44 -11.61 -1.48
C ASN A 51 -1.49 -11.85 -2.65
N ARG A 52 -0.28 -12.32 -2.36
CA ARG A 52 0.66 -12.82 -3.37
C ARG A 52 1.32 -14.09 -2.90
N VAL A 53 1.70 -14.94 -3.84
CA VAL A 53 2.55 -16.10 -3.57
C VAL A 53 3.99 -15.71 -3.84
N ARG A 54 4.90 -15.98 -2.90
CA ARG A 54 6.34 -15.75 -3.08
C ARG A 54 7.14 -17.03 -2.82
N PRO A 55 8.34 -17.16 -3.41
CA PRO A 55 9.29 -18.21 -3.02
C PRO A 55 9.68 -18.03 -1.55
N ASP A 56 9.83 -19.14 -0.84
CA ASP A 56 10.32 -19.18 0.53
C ASP A 56 11.74 -19.75 0.60
N GLU A 57 12.32 -19.76 1.79
CA GLU A 57 13.61 -20.43 2.02
C GLU A 57 13.50 -21.93 1.65
N PRO A 58 14.51 -22.50 0.98
CA PRO A 58 14.50 -23.93 0.68
C PRO A 58 14.46 -24.72 1.98
N ASP A 59 13.73 -25.82 1.97
CA ASP A 59 13.63 -26.69 3.15
C ASP A 59 14.94 -27.44 3.44
N GLU A 60 14.93 -28.29 4.47
CA GLU A 60 16.11 -29.05 4.88
C GLU A 60 16.62 -30.03 3.80
N ASP A 61 15.74 -30.42 2.85
CA ASP A 61 16.05 -31.29 1.72
C ASP A 61 16.50 -30.50 0.47
N GLY A 62 16.40 -29.16 0.52
CA GLY A 62 16.80 -28.25 -0.53
C GLY A 62 15.72 -28.02 -1.59
N ASP A 63 14.48 -28.41 -1.31
CA ASP A 63 13.35 -28.22 -2.22
C ASP A 63 12.82 -26.77 -2.16
N GLU A 64 12.45 -26.23 -3.33
CA GLU A 64 11.86 -24.90 -3.44
C GLU A 64 10.43 -24.91 -2.90
N THR A 65 10.18 -24.13 -1.86
CA THR A 65 8.83 -23.96 -1.30
C THR A 65 8.29 -22.57 -1.62
N VAL A 66 6.96 -22.43 -1.54
CA VAL A 66 6.27 -21.15 -1.73
C VAL A 66 5.36 -20.87 -0.55
N VAL A 67 5.27 -19.60 -0.16
CA VAL A 67 4.40 -19.15 0.93
C VAL A 67 3.47 -18.04 0.46
N GLU A 68 2.29 -18.03 1.07
CA GLU A 68 1.34 -16.94 0.93
C GLU A 68 1.82 -15.73 1.73
N GLU A 69 1.83 -14.56 1.11
CA GLU A 69 2.16 -13.30 1.76
C GLU A 69 1.02 -12.30 1.53
N TRP A 70 0.56 -11.67 2.60
CA TRP A 70 -0.43 -10.61 2.53
C TRP A 70 0.24 -9.25 2.58
N VAL A 71 -0.11 -8.39 1.62
CA VAL A 71 0.35 -7.01 1.51
C VAL A 71 -0.81 -6.12 1.94
N LEU A 72 -0.64 -5.40 3.04
CA LEU A 72 -1.60 -4.42 3.53
C LEU A 72 -1.04 -3.01 3.34
N ASP A 73 -1.66 -2.26 2.44
CA ASP A 73 -1.43 -0.83 2.29
C ASP A 73 -2.42 -0.06 3.17
N LEU A 74 -1.90 0.86 4.00
CA LEU A 74 -2.68 1.75 4.85
C LEU A 74 -2.71 3.15 4.26
N TYR A 75 -3.90 3.74 4.18
CA TYR A 75 -4.13 5.06 3.59
C TYR A 75 -4.76 6.01 4.61
N GLU A 76 -4.57 7.32 4.43
CA GLU A 76 -5.20 8.35 5.28
C GLU A 76 -6.74 8.32 5.21
N SER A 77 -7.30 7.87 4.09
CA SER A 77 -8.73 7.65 3.88
C SER A 77 -8.94 6.46 2.91
N PRO A 78 -10.16 5.90 2.80
CA PRO A 78 -10.41 4.75 1.94
C PRO A 78 -9.94 4.96 0.49
N PRO A 79 -9.12 4.04 -0.08
CA PRO A 79 -8.73 4.09 -1.50
C PRO A 79 -9.93 3.94 -2.41
N GLU A 80 -9.85 4.58 -3.58
CA GLU A 80 -10.80 4.35 -4.66
C GLU A 80 -10.72 2.87 -5.06
N ALA A 81 -11.88 2.24 -5.22
CA ALA A 81 -11.93 0.90 -5.77
C ALA A 81 -11.45 0.97 -7.21
N ALA A 82 -10.45 0.17 -7.57
CA ALA A 82 -10.11 -0.03 -8.97
C ALA A 82 -11.37 -0.51 -9.67
N GLU A 83 -11.78 0.18 -10.74
CA GLU A 83 -12.84 -0.31 -11.61
C GLU A 83 -12.38 -1.67 -12.16
N ASP A 84 -13.12 -2.74 -11.90
CA ASP A 84 -12.83 -4.05 -12.50
C ASP A 84 -12.91 -3.88 -14.03
N GLU A 85 -11.76 -3.83 -14.70
CA GLU A 85 -11.69 -3.88 -16.17
C GLU A 85 -12.26 -5.24 -16.63
N GLU A 86 -13.46 -5.23 -17.21
CA GLU A 86 -14.14 -6.42 -17.79
C GLU A 86 -13.37 -7.09 -18.94
#